data_AF-A0A6L6GB89-F1
#
_entry.id   AF-A0A6L6GB89-F1
#
_cell.length_a   1.000
_cell.length_b   1.000
_cell.length_c   1.000
_cell.angle_alpha   90.00
_cell.angle_beta   90.00
_cell.angle_gamma   90.00
#
_symmetry.space_group_name_H-M   'P 1'
#
loop_
_entity.id
_entity.type
_entity.pdbx_description
1 polymer ?
#
loop_
_entity_poly.entity_id
_entity_poly.type
_entity_poly.pdbx_seq_one_letter_code
_entity_poly.pdbx_strand_id
1 'polypeptide(L)'
;MTGVDKRLLVDTVTIKKTTGEKDEWGKVMLESPVTLSPVRFDRQYQVQGTQNNRKEAKPSLLFVYPQYCPIVLDKSFENAIINDGQTEYRVTTIVPVSYPHNNKIFCYEVECI
;
A
#
# COMPACT_ATOMS: atom_id res chain seq x y z
N MET A 1 15.51 1.91 22.04
CA MET A 1 14.10 2.21 21.73
C MET A 1 13.87 1.81 20.28
N THR A 2 13.37 0.61 20.03
CA THR A 2 13.13 0.07 18.68
C THR A 2 11.66 0.28 18.32
N GLY A 3 11.33 1.49 17.84
CA GLY A 3 9.98 1.86 17.43
C GLY A 3 10.01 3.05 16.47
N VAL A 4 9.02 3.15 15.60
CA VAL A 4 8.85 4.32 14.73
C VAL A 4 8.13 5.43 15.50
N ASP A 5 8.58 6.68 15.35
CA ASP A 5 7.89 7.82 15.90
C ASP A 5 6.58 8.07 15.12
N LYS A 6 5.45 8.10 15.84
CA LYS A 6 4.12 8.37 15.27
C LYS A 6 4.07 9.68 14.49
N ARG A 7 4.90 10.67 14.84
CA ARG A 7 4.96 11.97 14.16
C ARG A 7 5.45 11.88 12.72
N LEU A 8 6.12 10.79 12.35
CA LEU A 8 6.55 10.53 10.97
C LEU A 8 5.43 9.93 10.11
N LEU A 9 4.35 9.44 10.73
CA LEU A 9 3.21 8.82 10.07
C LEU A 9 2.13 9.88 9.79
N VAL A 10 2.37 10.71 8.78
CA VAL A 10 1.54 11.88 8.46
C VAL A 10 0.43 11.60 7.44
N ASP A 11 0.44 10.41 6.83
CA ASP A 11 -0.45 10.07 5.73
C ASP A 11 -1.72 9.36 6.25
N THR A 12 -2.80 9.53 5.47
CA THR A 12 -4.03 8.76 5.60
C THR A 12 -4.41 8.29 4.20
N VAL A 13 -4.63 6.98 4.04
CA VAL A 13 -5.00 6.38 2.77
C VAL A 13 -6.18 5.44 2.96
N THR A 14 -6.86 5.09 1.88
CA THR A 14 -7.86 4.02 1.88
C THR A 14 -7.37 2.86 1.03
N ILE A 15 -7.65 1.63 1.46
CA ILE A 15 -7.34 0.42 0.70
C ILE A 15 -8.62 -0.35 0.42
N LYS A 16 -8.80 -0.79 -0.83
CA LYS A 16 -9.93 -1.61 -1.29
C LYS A 16 -9.43 -2.92 -1.83
N LYS A 17 -9.77 -4.01 -1.15
CA LYS A 17 -9.42 -5.37 -1.57
C LYS A 17 -10.26 -5.77 -2.79
N THR A 18 -9.70 -6.63 -3.66
CA THR A 18 -10.46 -7.22 -4.77
C THR A 18 -11.21 -8.45 -4.29
N THR A 19 -12.48 -8.59 -4.68
CA THR A 19 -13.29 -9.79 -4.35
C THR A 19 -12.98 -10.98 -5.27
N GLY A 20 -12.25 -10.74 -6.37
CA GLY A 20 -11.99 -11.74 -7.41
C GLY A 20 -13.20 -12.00 -8.33
N GLU A 21 -14.40 -11.56 -7.93
CA GLU A 21 -15.61 -11.63 -8.73
C GLU A 21 -15.64 -10.50 -9.76
N LYS A 22 -16.27 -10.77 -10.90
CA LYS A 22 -16.51 -9.79 -11.95
C LYS A 22 -17.98 -9.40 -11.96
N ASP A 23 -18.27 -8.12 -12.12
CA ASP A 23 -19.62 -7.64 -12.35
C ASP A 23 -20.15 -8.13 -13.72
N GLU A 24 -21.43 -7.82 -14.00
CA GLU A 24 -22.09 -8.15 -15.27
C GLU A 24 -21.40 -7.56 -16.51
N TRP A 25 -20.50 -6.59 -16.32
CA TRP A 25 -19.68 -5.95 -17.34
C TRP A 25 -18.22 -6.43 -17.36
N GLY A 26 -17.87 -7.44 -16.54
CA GLY A 26 -16.54 -8.04 -16.49
C GLY A 26 -15.51 -7.30 -15.63
N LYS A 27 -15.91 -6.26 -14.88
CA LYS A 27 -15.02 -5.48 -14.00
C LYS A 27 -14.92 -6.15 -12.63
N VAL A 28 -13.70 -6.20 -12.10
CA VAL A 28 -13.46 -6.80 -10.77
C VAL A 28 -14.17 -5.99 -9.69
N MET A 29 -15.01 -6.67 -8.91
CA MET A 29 -15.70 -6.06 -7.77
C MET A 29 -14.71 -5.82 -6.63
N LEU A 30 -14.83 -4.66 -5.99
CA LEU A 30 -14.00 -4.25 -4.87
C LEU A 30 -14.79 -4.35 -3.57
N GLU A 31 -14.12 -4.76 -2.50
CA GLU A 31 -14.67 -4.74 -1.15
C GLU A 31 -14.82 -3.30 -0.63
N SER A 32 -15.47 -3.18 0.53
CA SER A 32 -15.60 -1.90 1.22
C SER A 32 -14.21 -1.33 1.58
N PRO A 33 -13.97 -0.03 1.38
CA PRO A 33 -12.69 0.58 1.67
C PRO A 33 -12.37 0.54 3.17
N VAL A 34 -11.13 0.22 3.50
CA VAL A 34 -10.58 0.33 4.86
C VAL A 34 -9.66 1.54 4.92
N THR A 35 -9.87 2.41 5.90
CA THR A 35 -9.00 3.58 6.12
C THR A 35 -7.77 3.17 6.92
N LEU A 36 -6.59 3.47 6.38
CA LEU A 36 -5.30 3.27 7.04
C LEU A 36 -4.78 4.63 7.53
N SER A 37 -4.78 4.80 8.85
CA SER A 37 -4.27 6.00 9.52
C SER A 37 -3.86 5.70 10.96
N PRO A 38 -2.75 6.25 11.47
CA PRO A 38 -1.73 7.02 10.74
C PRO A 38 -0.73 6.09 10.03
N VAL A 39 -0.33 6.44 8.81
CA VAL A 39 0.65 5.69 8.00
C VAL A 39 1.69 6.62 7.38
N ARG A 40 2.72 6.05 6.74
CA ARG A 40 3.68 6.81 5.93
C ARG A 40 3.66 6.28 4.51
N PHE A 41 3.43 7.15 3.53
CA PHE A 41 3.40 6.78 2.12
C PHE A 41 4.47 7.52 1.34
N ASP A 42 5.49 6.78 0.90
CA ASP A 42 6.53 7.31 0.03
C ASP A 42 6.08 7.19 -1.44
N ARG A 43 5.62 8.31 -1.99
CA ARG A 43 5.12 8.42 -3.36
C ARG A 43 6.29 8.77 -4.25
N GLN A 44 6.65 7.88 -5.17
CA GLN A 44 7.70 8.19 -6.13
C GLN A 44 7.15 8.26 -7.54
N TYR A 45 7.81 9.08 -8.34
CA TYR A 45 7.50 9.26 -9.74
C TYR A 45 8.80 9.11 -10.52
N GLN A 46 8.84 8.11 -11.39
CA GLN A 46 10.00 7.81 -12.21
C GLN A 46 9.64 8.00 -13.67
N VAL A 47 10.48 8.77 -14.36
CA VAL A 47 10.43 8.93 -15.82
C VAL A 47 11.75 8.41 -16.36
N GLN A 48 11.69 7.46 -17.28
CA GLN A 48 12.85 6.93 -17.98
C GLN A 48 12.70 7.14 -19.49
N GLY A 49 13.81 7.42 -20.16
CA GLY A 49 13.87 7.60 -21.62
C GLY A 49 13.74 9.06 -22.09
N THR A 50 14.05 9.27 -23.36
CA THR A 50 13.99 10.57 -24.04
C THR A 50 13.09 10.48 -25.28
N GLN A 51 12.40 11.58 -25.61
CA GLN A 51 11.48 11.69 -26.75
C GLN A 51 10.43 10.56 -26.80
N ASN A 52 10.37 9.81 -27.91
CA ASN A 52 9.34 8.80 -28.20
C ASN A 52 9.48 7.51 -27.37
N ASN A 53 10.52 7.37 -26.54
CA ASN A 53 10.72 6.20 -25.68
C ASN A 53 10.56 6.54 -24.19
N ARG A 54 9.79 7.59 -23.87
CA ARG A 54 9.48 7.98 -22.49
C ARG A 54 8.55 6.94 -21.86
N LYS A 55 9.00 6.32 -20.77
CA LYS A 55 8.21 5.45 -19.89
C LYS A 55 8.04 6.12 -18.54
N GLU A 56 6.81 6.16 -18.07
CA GLU A 56 6.46 6.71 -16.77
C GLU A 56 6.03 5.57 -15.85
N ALA A 57 6.54 5.58 -14.62
CA ALA A 57 6.17 4.63 -13.59
C ALA A 57 6.02 5.37 -12.27
N LYS A 58 5.11 4.91 -11.41
CA LYS A 58 4.87 5.49 -10.09
C LYS A 58 5.15 4.50 -8.95
N PRO A 59 6.32 3.82 -8.95
CA PRO A 59 6.62 2.83 -7.92
C PRO A 59 6.62 3.54 -6.56
N SER A 60 5.70 3.17 -5.69
CA SER A 60 5.48 3.83 -4.41
C SER A 60 5.42 2.81 -3.30
N LEU A 61 5.83 3.21 -2.10
CA LEU A 61 5.98 2.32 -0.95
C LEU A 61 5.19 2.85 0.25
N LEU A 62 4.17 2.10 0.66
CA LEU A 62 3.35 2.41 1.82
C LEU A 62 3.83 1.59 3.02
N PHE A 63 4.13 2.29 4.13
CA PHE A 63 4.50 1.68 5.39
C PHE A 63 3.30 1.70 6.35
N VAL A 64 2.86 0.51 6.75
CA VAL A 64 1.77 0.33 7.70
C VAL A 64 2.31 -0.29 8.98
N TYR A 65 2.15 0.40 10.10
CA TYR A 65 2.63 -0.04 11.40
C TYR A 65 1.46 -0.57 12.24
N PRO A 66 1.37 -1.89 12.51
CA PRO A 66 0.27 -2.50 13.28
C PRO A 66 0.10 -1.93 14.69
N GLN A 67 1.18 -1.35 15.25
CA GLN A 67 1.15 -0.67 16.54
C GLN A 67 0.22 0.56 16.55
N TYR A 68 0.07 1.25 15.41
CA TYR A 68 -0.74 2.47 15.29
C TYR A 68 -1.99 2.28 14.43
N CYS A 69 -1.94 1.36 13.47
CA CYS A 69 -3.06 0.99 12.61
C CYS A 69 -3.26 -0.54 12.73
N PRO A 70 -4.16 -1.01 13.61
CA PRO A 70 -4.31 -2.44 13.89
C PRO A 70 -5.01 -3.15 12.72
N ILE A 71 -4.21 -3.57 11.75
CA ILE A 71 -4.63 -4.32 10.56
C ILE A 71 -3.65 -5.46 10.30
N VAL A 72 -4.15 -6.52 9.67
CA VAL A 72 -3.33 -7.61 9.13
C VAL A 72 -3.38 -7.50 7.61
N LEU A 73 -2.24 -7.18 7.00
CA LEU A 73 -2.08 -7.16 5.56
C LEU A 73 -1.38 -8.45 5.12
N ASP A 74 -2.06 -9.22 4.30
CA ASP A 74 -1.58 -10.48 3.75
C ASP A 74 -1.62 -10.44 2.21
N LYS A 75 -1.28 -11.56 1.56
CA LYS A 75 -1.30 -11.67 0.09
C LYS A 75 -2.69 -11.48 -0.52
N SER A 76 -3.77 -11.54 0.26
CA SER A 76 -5.12 -11.33 -0.28
C SER A 76 -5.39 -9.87 -0.70
N PHE A 77 -4.54 -8.94 -0.26
CA PHE A 77 -4.54 -7.55 -0.70
C PHE A 77 -3.68 -7.33 -1.95
N GLU A 78 -3.11 -8.36 -2.56
CA GLU A 78 -2.50 -8.25 -3.88
C GLU A 78 -3.55 -7.75 -4.89
N ASN A 79 -3.17 -6.79 -5.74
CA ASN A 79 -4.08 -6.07 -6.64
C ASN A 79 -5.15 -5.21 -5.96
N ALA A 80 -5.11 -5.04 -4.64
CA ALA A 80 -5.94 -4.05 -3.96
C ALA A 80 -5.63 -2.63 -4.48
N ILE A 81 -6.62 -1.75 -4.38
CA ILE A 81 -6.47 -0.35 -4.77
C ILE A 81 -6.25 0.50 -3.54
N ILE A 82 -5.12 1.19 -3.49
CA ILE A 82 -4.82 2.22 -2.50
C ILE A 82 -5.19 3.57 -3.09
N ASN A 83 -5.91 4.40 -2.35
CA ASN A 83 -6.23 5.77 -2.73
C ASN A 83 -5.77 6.72 -1.62
N ASP A 84 -4.89 7.66 -1.98
CA ASP A 84 -4.29 8.64 -1.06
C ASP A 84 -5.02 10.00 -1.04
N GLY A 85 -6.19 10.07 -1.67
CA GLY A 85 -6.98 11.27 -1.87
C GLY A 85 -6.73 11.98 -3.21
N GLN A 86 -5.64 11.65 -3.92
CA GLN A 86 -5.28 12.28 -5.20
C GLN A 86 -5.08 11.26 -6.32
N THR A 87 -4.44 10.14 -6.03
CA THR A 87 -4.04 9.10 -6.99
C THR A 87 -4.45 7.73 -6.45
N GLU A 88 -4.87 6.87 -7.37
CA GLU A 88 -5.07 5.45 -7.11
C GLU A 88 -3.81 4.67 -7.50
N TYR A 89 -3.39 3.78 -6.62
CA TYR A 89 -2.25 2.89 -6.79
C TYR A 89 -2.72 1.45 -6.67
N ARG A 90 -2.15 0.56 -7.47
CA ARG A 90 -2.42 -0.88 -7.37
C ARG A 90 -1.34 -1.54 -6.55
N VAL A 91 -1.74 -2.30 -5.53
CA VAL A 91 -0.82 -3.11 -4.73
C VAL A 91 -0.20 -4.19 -5.59
N THR A 92 1.13 -4.25 -5.60
CA THR A 92 1.91 -5.28 -6.30
C THR A 92 2.40 -6.34 -5.32
N THR A 93 2.93 -5.91 -4.18
CA THR A 93 3.54 -6.82 -3.20
C THR A 93 3.29 -6.32 -1.78
N ILE A 94 3.17 -7.25 -0.84
CA ILE A 94 3.14 -6.97 0.59
C ILE A 94 4.24 -7.77 1.27
N VAL A 95 5.15 -7.06 1.92
CA VAL A 95 6.29 -7.63 2.64
C VAL A 95 6.10 -7.39 4.14
N PRO A 96 5.81 -8.43 4.93
CA PRO A 96 5.79 -8.33 6.38
C PRO A 96 7.21 -8.25 6.93
N VAL A 97 7.53 -7.18 7.63
CA VAL A 97 8.82 -6.99 8.30
C VAL A 97 8.63 -7.30 9.78
N SER A 98 9.35 -8.30 10.30
CA SER A 98 9.30 -8.68 11.72
C SER A 98 10.43 -8.07 12.53
N TYR A 99 10.22 -7.91 13.84
CA TYR A 99 11.31 -7.60 14.75
C TYR A 99 12.38 -8.71 14.74
N PRO A 100 13.68 -8.37 14.89
CA PRO A 100 14.77 -9.34 14.77
C PRO A 100 14.76 -10.50 15.78
N HIS A 101 14.07 -10.35 16.93
CA HIS A 101 14.23 -11.25 18.07
C HIS A 101 12.95 -11.95 18.54
N ASN A 102 11.77 -11.66 17.96
CA ASN A 102 10.51 -12.24 18.45
C ASN A 102 9.48 -12.58 17.37
N ASN A 103 9.85 -12.52 16.08
CA ASN A 103 8.98 -12.79 14.93
C ASN A 103 7.65 -12.00 14.89
N LYS A 104 7.45 -11.03 15.78
CA LYS A 104 6.29 -10.15 15.77
C LYS A 104 6.42 -9.18 14.61
N ILE A 105 5.33 -8.93 13.90
CA ILE A 105 5.32 -7.93 12.83
C ILE A 105 5.60 -6.54 13.40
N PHE A 106 6.63 -5.90 12.85
CA PHE A 106 7.00 -4.52 13.10
C PHE A 106 6.23 -3.58 12.17
N CYS A 107 6.28 -3.84 10.86
CA CYS A 107 5.53 -3.12 9.84
C CYS A 107 5.22 -4.00 8.64
N TYR A 108 4.29 -3.54 7.82
CA TYR A 108 4.08 -4.03 6.46
C TYR A 108 4.62 -2.99 5.49
N GLU A 109 5.45 -3.43 4.57
CA GLU A 109 5.88 -2.68 3.40
C GLU A 109 4.99 -3.08 2.24
N VAL A 110 4.23 -2.12 1.71
CA VAL A 110 3.27 -2.35 0.62
C VAL A 110 3.77 -1.63 -0.62
N GLU A 111 4.25 -2.40 -1.58
CA GLU A 111 4.67 -1.91 -2.88
C GLU A 111 3.45 -1.69 -3.77
N CYS A 112 3.43 -0.57 -4.49
CA CYS A 112 2.33 -0.23 -5.39
C CYS A 112 2.80 0.63 -6.58
N ILE A 113 1.98 0.65 -7.65
CA ILE A 113 2.25 1.41 -8.88
C ILE A 113 0.98 2.03 -9.46
#